data_AF-A0A969Y913-F1
#
_entry.id   AF-A0A969Y913-F1
#
_cell.length_a   1.000
_cell.length_b   1.000
_cell.length_c   1.000
_cell.angle_alpha   90.00
_cell.angle_beta   90.00
_cell.angle_gamma   90.00
#
_symmetry.space_group_name_H-M   'P 1'
#
loop_
_entity.id
_entity.type
_entity.pdbx_description
1 polymer ?
#
loop_
_entity_poly.entity_id
_entity_poly.type
_entity_poly.pdbx_seq_one_letter_code
_entity_poly.pdbx_strand_id
1 'polypeptide(L)'
;MKSGHPRTKARTALPGTKFHSGFTLIELLVVISIIATLASMMLPSLSRAKEKARTVTCINNLRQIGIGIKLYVDDYADRYPPSEASGKNARQTIGGRDPIARLAPFYPMARERPLFAHLEPSEVYRCPRDRGQRILPCESPPLKPSNWETIGCSYQYNAGLLTTLSGGGFRTPPEDPIDGIAGKYEGWAPSPVHYILMHEPPARPYGCAGGAPEWYQWHYGQGNSDIDDPKSAPPFFYSPVLFVDGHTAVHNFSKALATDPYYPYEPTKDWIWYKPASPQAGPKN
;
A
#
# COMPACT_ATOMS: atom_id res chain seq x y z
N MET A 1 -14.08 36.08 -95.86
CA MET A 1 -13.50 35.04 -96.75
C MET A 1 -12.02 34.89 -96.41
N LYS A 2 -11.56 33.64 -96.22
CA LYS A 2 -10.17 33.19 -95.94
C LYS A 2 -9.61 33.59 -94.57
N SER A 3 -8.78 32.81 -93.88
CA SER A 3 -8.47 31.37 -93.87
C SER A 3 -7.43 31.17 -92.77
N GLY A 4 -7.60 30.11 -91.97
CA GLY A 4 -6.49 29.36 -91.35
C GLY A 4 -5.94 29.91 -90.04
N HIS A 5 -6.02 29.09 -88.97
CA HIS A 5 -5.08 28.98 -87.85
C HIS A 5 -5.16 27.55 -87.27
N PRO A 6 -4.13 27.07 -86.55
CA PRO A 6 -3.49 25.77 -86.78
C PRO A 6 -4.00 24.62 -85.91
N ARG A 7 -3.75 23.38 -86.38
CA ARG A 7 -4.00 22.12 -85.64
C ARG A 7 -3.07 22.02 -84.41
N THR A 8 -3.63 22.16 -83.21
CA THR A 8 -3.00 21.74 -81.95
C THR A 8 -3.04 20.20 -81.85
N LYS A 9 -1.87 19.56 -81.81
CA LYS A 9 -1.76 18.13 -81.48
C LYS A 9 -2.00 17.94 -79.98
N ALA A 10 -3.08 17.26 -79.61
CA ALA A 10 -3.32 16.80 -78.24
C ALA A 10 -2.24 15.77 -77.85
N ARG A 11 -1.54 16.02 -76.75
CA ARG A 11 -0.66 15.05 -76.09
C ARG A 11 -1.52 14.08 -75.29
N THR A 12 -1.66 12.84 -75.76
CA THR A 12 -2.24 11.75 -74.98
C THR A 12 -1.29 11.39 -73.83
N ALA A 13 -1.73 11.62 -72.60
CA ALA A 13 -1.06 11.14 -71.40
C ALA A 13 -1.12 9.61 -71.36
N LEU A 14 0.02 8.96 -71.11
CA LEU A 14 0.09 7.51 -70.92
C LEU A 14 -0.54 7.14 -69.57
N PRO A 15 -1.36 6.07 -69.49
CA PRO A 15 -1.90 5.60 -68.23
C PRO A 15 -0.77 5.05 -67.35
N GLY A 16 -0.53 5.69 -66.21
CA GLY A 16 0.37 5.17 -65.18
C GLY A 16 -0.18 3.87 -64.62
N THR A 17 0.51 2.75 -64.86
CA THR A 17 0.21 1.46 -64.25
C THR A 17 0.38 1.57 -62.74
N LYS A 18 -0.72 1.60 -61.99
CA LYS A 18 -0.69 1.47 -60.53
C LYS A 18 -0.33 0.03 -60.19
N PHE A 19 0.95 -0.23 -59.90
CA PHE A 19 1.39 -1.46 -59.26
C PHE A 19 0.77 -1.51 -57.86
N HIS A 20 -0.27 -2.31 -57.69
CA HIS A 20 -0.76 -2.67 -56.37
C HIS A 20 0.17 -3.76 -55.85
N SER A 21 1.15 -3.40 -55.02
CA SER A 21 1.94 -4.38 -54.28
C SER A 21 1.01 -5.08 -53.29
N GLY A 22 0.61 -6.31 -53.60
CA GLY A 22 -0.15 -7.15 -52.67
C GLY A 22 0.75 -7.56 -51.52
N PHE A 23 0.29 -7.34 -50.29
CA PHE A 23 0.99 -7.78 -49.09
C PHE A 23 0.93 -9.32 -49.02
N THR A 24 2.08 -9.97 -48.92
CA THR A 24 2.14 -11.43 -48.83
C THR A 24 1.82 -11.88 -47.41
N LEU A 25 1.29 -13.10 -47.27
CA LEU A 25 1.05 -13.71 -45.96
C LEU A 25 2.34 -13.80 -45.13
N ILE A 26 3.47 -14.04 -45.79
CA ILE A 26 4.80 -14.15 -45.15
C ILE A 26 5.24 -12.79 -44.57
N GLU A 27 5.07 -11.70 -45.31
CA GLU A 27 5.39 -10.35 -44.82
C GLU A 27 4.57 -10.01 -43.57
N LEU A 28 3.29 -10.38 -43.54
CA LEU A 28 2.45 -10.21 -42.34
C LEU A 28 2.90 -11.07 -41.18
N LEU A 29 3.20 -12.35 -41.44
CA LEU A 29 3.65 -13.30 -40.42
C LEU A 29 4.97 -12.89 -39.77
N VAL A 30 5.92 -12.36 -40.55
CA VAL A 30 7.21 -11.88 -40.03
C VAL A 30 7.01 -10.63 -39.17
N VAL A 31 6.12 -9.72 -39.56
CA VAL A 31 5.87 -8.50 -38.77
C VAL A 31 5.20 -8.84 -37.43
N ILE A 32 4.18 -9.68 -37.42
CA ILE A 32 3.52 -10.07 -36.17
C ILE A 32 4.46 -10.89 -35.27
N SER A 33 5.37 -11.70 -35.86
CA SER A 33 6.33 -12.48 -35.07
C SER A 33 7.35 -11.56 -34.41
N ILE A 34 7.88 -10.56 -35.12
CA ILE A 34 8.77 -9.55 -34.56
C ILE A 34 8.08 -8.76 -33.43
N ILE A 35 6.85 -8.28 -33.66
CA ILE A 35 6.07 -7.58 -32.62
C ILE A 35 5.85 -8.48 -31.40
N ALA A 36 5.50 -9.75 -31.61
CA ALA A 36 5.30 -10.71 -30.52
C ALA A 36 6.58 -10.95 -29.71
N THR A 37 7.73 -11.08 -30.36
CA THR A 37 9.03 -11.24 -29.69
C THR A 37 9.41 -9.98 -28.89
N LEU A 38 9.19 -8.78 -29.44
CA LEU A 38 9.46 -7.53 -28.73
C LEU A 38 8.50 -7.35 -27.54
N ALA A 39 7.21 -7.57 -27.74
CA ALA A 39 6.20 -7.44 -26.70
C ALA A 39 6.45 -8.42 -25.54
N SER A 40 6.87 -9.66 -25.82
CA SER A 40 7.13 -10.67 -24.78
C SER A 40 8.24 -10.26 -23.81
N MET A 41 9.25 -9.51 -24.27
CA MET A 41 10.31 -8.96 -23.41
C MET A 41 9.87 -7.69 -22.68
N MET A 42 8.95 -6.90 -23.25
CA MET A 42 8.49 -5.64 -22.66
C MET A 42 7.45 -5.83 -21.55
N LEU A 43 6.54 -6.80 -21.68
CA LEU A 43 5.45 -7.02 -20.72
C LEU A 43 5.93 -7.26 -19.27
N PRO A 44 6.93 -8.12 -19.00
CA PRO A 44 7.46 -8.31 -17.65
C PRO A 44 8.12 -7.05 -17.09
N SER A 45 8.82 -6.29 -17.94
CA SER A 45 9.49 -5.04 -17.55
C SER A 45 8.48 -3.96 -17.18
N LEU A 46 7.44 -3.77 -18.01
CA LEU A 46 6.38 -2.80 -17.77
C LEU A 46 5.59 -3.12 -16.51
N SER A 47 5.31 -4.40 -16.25
CA SER A 47 4.66 -4.84 -15.01
C SER A 47 5.48 -4.45 -13.78
N ARG A 48 6.79 -4.73 -13.77
CA ARG A 48 7.70 -4.34 -12.69
C ARG A 48 7.79 -2.81 -12.53
N ALA A 49 7.87 -2.06 -13.63
CA ALA A 49 7.89 -0.60 -13.61
C ALA A 49 6.61 -0.01 -12.99
N LYS A 50 5.44 -0.57 -13.34
CA LYS A 50 4.14 -0.17 -12.79
C LYS A 50 4.06 -0.42 -11.28
N GLU A 51 4.54 -1.57 -10.79
CA GLU A 51 4.57 -1.85 -9.35
C GLU A 51 5.53 -0.91 -8.58
N LYS A 52 6.69 -0.61 -9.16
CA LYS A 52 7.60 0.40 -8.60
C LYS A 52 6.95 1.78 -8.53
N ALA A 53 6.28 2.22 -9.61
CA ALA A 53 5.58 3.50 -9.63
C ALA A 53 4.50 3.59 -8.53
N ARG A 54 3.72 2.53 -8.35
CA ARG A 54 2.71 2.44 -7.28
C ARG A 54 3.33 2.50 -5.88
N THR A 55 4.46 1.82 -5.68
CA THR A 55 5.22 1.87 -4.41
C THR A 55 5.70 3.28 -4.13
N VAL A 56 6.23 3.98 -5.15
CA VAL A 56 6.66 5.39 -5.05
C VAL A 56 5.48 6.30 -4.69
N THR A 57 4.29 6.09 -5.27
CA THR A 57 3.09 6.82 -4.88
C THR A 57 2.81 6.67 -3.39
N CYS A 58 2.83 5.44 -2.87
CA CYS A 58 2.48 5.24 -1.46
C CYS A 58 3.59 5.73 -0.50
N ILE A 59 4.86 5.69 -0.89
CA ILE A 59 5.94 6.39 -0.18
C ILE A 59 5.68 7.91 -0.11
N ASN A 60 5.32 8.52 -1.24
CA ASN A 60 5.06 9.95 -1.30
C ASN A 60 3.84 10.35 -0.47
N ASN A 61 2.80 9.51 -0.47
CA ASN A 61 1.64 9.65 0.38
C ASN A 61 2.00 9.60 1.87
N LEU A 62 2.75 8.58 2.29
CA LEU A 62 3.22 8.44 3.66
C LEU A 62 4.05 9.64 4.13
N ARG A 63 4.92 10.20 3.27
CA ARG A 63 5.65 11.45 3.58
C ARG A 63 4.72 12.62 3.83
N GLN A 64 3.70 12.81 2.98
CA GLN A 64 2.71 13.87 3.15
C GLN A 64 1.88 13.69 4.43
N ILE A 65 1.49 12.45 4.75
CA ILE A 65 0.81 12.17 6.02
C ILE A 65 1.74 12.43 7.20
N GLY A 66 3.02 12.06 7.11
CA GLY A 66 4.02 12.34 8.14
C GLY A 66 4.19 13.83 8.42
N ILE A 67 4.18 14.67 7.37
CA ILE A 67 4.15 16.13 7.54
C ILE A 67 2.88 16.55 8.29
N GLY A 68 1.70 16.03 7.92
CA GLY A 68 0.44 16.31 8.64
C GLY A 68 0.48 15.88 10.11
N ILE A 69 1.09 14.73 10.42
CA ILE A 69 1.30 14.28 11.81
C ILE A 69 2.25 15.22 12.54
N LYS A 70 3.33 15.69 11.91
CA LYS A 70 4.26 16.63 12.55
C LYS A 70 3.58 17.96 12.88
N LEU A 71 2.77 18.49 11.96
CA LEU A 71 1.96 19.68 12.22
C LEU A 71 0.99 19.47 13.39
N TYR A 72 0.36 18.29 13.47
CA TYR A 72 -0.47 17.93 14.64
C TYR A 72 0.36 17.91 15.93
N VAL A 73 1.53 17.26 15.93
CA VAL A 73 2.40 17.17 17.11
C VAL A 73 2.78 18.56 17.63
N ASP A 74 3.13 19.47 16.71
CA ASP A 74 3.51 20.84 17.03
C ASP A 74 2.34 21.64 17.66
N ASP A 75 1.11 21.40 17.21
CA ASP A 75 -0.09 22.07 17.75
C ASP A 75 -0.62 21.45 19.06
N TYR A 76 -0.31 20.17 19.32
CA TYR A 76 -0.90 19.40 20.42
C TYR A 76 0.14 19.02 21.50
N ALA A 77 0.93 20.01 21.93
CA ALA A 77 1.87 19.90 23.05
C ALA A 77 2.89 18.75 22.89
N ASP A 78 3.48 18.66 21.70
CA ASP A 78 4.49 17.67 21.33
C ASP A 78 4.00 16.22 21.47
N ARG A 79 2.69 15.98 21.31
CA ARG A 79 2.09 14.65 21.42
C ARG A 79 1.57 14.14 20.08
N TYR A 80 1.81 12.86 19.85
CA TYR A 80 1.24 12.17 18.70
C TYR A 80 -0.28 12.03 18.78
N PRO A 81 -0.96 11.92 17.62
CA PRO A 81 -2.40 11.66 17.57
C PRO A 81 -2.84 10.48 18.43
N PRO A 82 -4.03 10.55 19.06
CA PRO A 82 -4.59 9.43 19.82
C PRO A 82 -4.98 8.26 18.91
N SER A 83 -5.12 7.08 19.51
CA SER A 83 -5.54 5.83 18.85
C SER A 83 -7.06 5.78 18.59
N GLU A 84 -7.81 6.69 19.24
CA GLU A 84 -9.26 6.80 19.18
C GLU A 84 -9.72 8.24 18.95
N ALA A 85 -10.88 8.39 18.33
CA ALA A 85 -11.58 9.66 18.17
C ALA A 85 -13.09 9.44 18.35
N SER A 86 -13.75 10.27 19.15
CA SER A 86 -15.18 10.12 19.48
C SER A 86 -15.56 8.72 20.00
N GLY A 87 -14.66 8.06 20.75
CA GLY A 87 -14.84 6.68 21.26
C GLY A 87 -14.79 5.60 20.17
N LYS A 88 -14.28 5.93 18.99
CA LYS A 88 -14.18 5.02 17.83
C LYS A 88 -12.72 4.86 17.41
N ASN A 89 -12.44 3.80 16.65
CA ASN A 89 -11.09 3.44 16.27
C ASN A 89 -10.50 4.41 15.22
N ALA A 90 -9.49 5.19 15.61
CA ALA A 90 -8.80 6.14 14.73
C ALA A 90 -7.48 5.59 14.15
N ARG A 91 -6.96 4.45 14.62
CA ARG A 91 -5.67 3.88 14.16
C ARG A 91 -5.66 3.51 12.66
N GLN A 92 -6.81 3.18 12.09
CA GLN A 92 -6.98 2.85 10.67
C GLN A 92 -7.53 4.03 9.87
N THR A 93 -7.87 5.12 10.55
CA THR A 93 -8.61 6.26 10.01
C THR A 93 -8.10 7.57 10.59
N ILE A 94 -6.77 7.73 10.63
CA ILE A 94 -6.15 8.94 11.22
C ILE A 94 -6.48 10.21 10.42
N GLY A 95 -6.85 10.04 9.14
CA GLY A 95 -7.42 11.06 8.26
C GLY A 95 -8.15 10.42 7.09
N GLY A 96 -8.34 11.15 5.99
CA GLY A 96 -9.02 10.64 4.78
C GLY A 96 -10.54 10.84 4.79
N ARG A 97 -11.28 9.98 4.09
CA ARG A 97 -12.72 10.17 3.81
C ARG A 97 -13.65 9.42 4.76
N ASP A 98 -14.93 9.80 4.79
CA ASP A 98 -15.94 9.14 5.62
C ASP A 98 -15.99 7.62 5.39
N PRO A 99 -16.24 6.84 6.45
CA PRO A 99 -16.51 5.42 6.28
C PRO A 99 -17.88 5.20 5.62
N ILE A 100 -18.06 4.04 4.99
CA ILE A 100 -19.38 3.61 4.53
C ILE A 100 -20.35 3.50 5.72
N ALA A 101 -21.65 3.69 5.46
CA ALA A 101 -22.67 3.74 6.51
C ALA A 101 -22.64 2.55 7.48
N ARG A 102 -22.37 1.33 6.98
CA ARG A 102 -22.27 0.11 7.80
C ARG A 102 -21.12 0.15 8.81
N LEU A 103 -20.06 0.91 8.52
CA LEU A 103 -18.83 1.00 9.32
C LEU A 103 -18.76 2.26 10.19
N ALA A 104 -19.65 3.23 10.00
CA ALA A 104 -19.74 4.46 10.79
C ALA A 104 -19.90 4.25 12.32
N PRO A 105 -20.48 3.13 12.83
CA PRO A 105 -20.47 2.84 14.27
C PRO A 105 -19.08 2.52 14.83
N PHE A 106 -18.17 1.98 14.01
CA PHE A 106 -16.85 1.49 14.44
C PHE A 106 -15.72 2.47 14.16
N TYR A 107 -15.90 3.35 13.17
CA TYR A 107 -14.90 4.30 12.70
C TYR A 107 -15.42 5.74 12.74
N PRO A 108 -14.57 6.72 13.11
CA PRO A 108 -14.92 8.13 13.11
C PRO A 108 -15.22 8.66 11.70
N MET A 109 -16.16 9.60 11.63
CA MET A 109 -16.40 10.40 10.42
C MET A 109 -15.16 11.26 10.14
N ALA A 110 -14.93 11.66 8.89
CA ALA A 110 -13.73 12.37 8.46
C ALA A 110 -13.43 13.59 9.34
N ARG A 111 -14.46 14.37 9.68
CA ARG A 111 -14.37 15.58 10.51
C ARG A 111 -13.94 15.33 11.95
N GLU A 112 -14.08 14.10 12.44
CA GLU A 112 -13.73 13.70 13.80
C GLU A 112 -12.29 13.14 13.85
N ARG A 113 -11.65 12.93 12.70
CA ARG A 113 -10.33 12.27 12.63
C ARG A 113 -9.22 13.20 13.08
N PRO A 114 -8.17 12.69 13.75
CA PRO A 114 -7.11 13.53 14.32
C PRO A 114 -6.46 14.49 13.32
N LEU A 115 -6.21 14.05 12.08
CA LEU A 115 -5.52 14.89 11.08
C LEU A 115 -6.46 15.77 10.24
N PHE A 116 -7.76 15.82 10.52
CA PHE A 116 -8.70 16.54 9.67
C PHE A 116 -8.32 18.02 9.45
N ALA A 117 -7.81 18.69 10.48
CA ALA A 117 -7.40 20.10 10.42
C ALA A 117 -6.03 20.33 9.76
N HIS A 118 -5.13 19.34 9.81
CA HIS A 118 -3.74 19.46 9.34
C HIS A 118 -3.54 18.89 7.93
N LEU A 119 -4.39 17.95 7.54
CA LEU A 119 -4.37 17.32 6.23
C LEU A 119 -5.80 16.96 5.82
N GLU A 120 -6.40 17.84 5.02
CA GLU A 120 -7.78 17.68 4.56
C GLU A 120 -8.02 16.31 3.87
N PRO A 121 -9.26 15.80 3.87
CA PRO A 121 -9.63 14.58 3.17
C PRO A 121 -9.20 14.60 1.69
N SER A 122 -8.15 13.84 1.36
CA SER A 122 -7.53 13.83 0.03
C SER A 122 -7.10 12.43 -0.40
N GLU A 123 -6.75 12.25 -1.68
CA GLU A 123 -6.24 10.97 -2.22
C GLU A 123 -4.87 10.58 -1.63
N VAL A 124 -4.23 11.45 -0.83
CA VAL A 124 -2.99 11.14 -0.09
C VAL A 124 -3.17 9.94 0.82
N TYR A 125 -4.38 9.69 1.34
CA TYR A 125 -4.67 8.54 2.19
C TYR A 125 -4.98 7.26 1.41
N ARG A 126 -4.97 7.30 0.07
CA ARG A 126 -5.24 6.14 -0.78
C ARG A 126 -3.96 5.53 -1.32
N CYS A 127 -3.76 4.25 -1.06
CA CYS A 127 -2.74 3.49 -1.79
C CYS A 127 -3.35 2.85 -3.06
N PRO A 128 -2.74 2.99 -4.26
CA PRO A 128 -3.29 2.46 -5.52
C PRO A 128 -3.36 0.94 -5.61
N ARG A 129 -2.86 0.25 -4.59
CA ARG A 129 -2.79 -1.21 -4.45
C ARG A 129 -3.59 -1.72 -3.26
N ASP A 130 -4.32 -0.84 -2.58
CA ASP A 130 -5.25 -1.21 -1.53
C ASP A 130 -6.28 -2.22 -2.05
N ARG A 131 -6.31 -3.39 -1.39
CA ARG A 131 -7.20 -4.51 -1.67
C ARG A 131 -8.03 -4.89 -0.44
N GLY A 132 -8.05 -4.01 0.55
CA GLY A 132 -8.86 -4.16 1.76
C GLY A 132 -8.23 -5.06 2.79
N GLN A 133 -8.98 -5.49 3.80
CA GLN A 133 -8.53 -6.57 4.68
C GLN A 133 -9.72 -7.15 5.44
N ARG A 134 -9.55 -8.36 5.97
CA ARG A 134 -10.43 -8.83 7.04
C ARG A 134 -10.02 -8.15 8.36
N ILE A 135 -10.98 -7.95 9.26
CA ILE A 135 -10.75 -7.32 10.57
C ILE A 135 -11.23 -8.20 11.72
N LEU A 136 -10.51 -8.12 12.84
CA LEU A 136 -10.82 -8.87 14.05
C LEU A 136 -11.76 -8.08 14.97
N PRO A 137 -12.65 -8.76 15.71
CA PRO A 137 -12.97 -10.20 15.60
C PRO A 137 -13.58 -10.52 14.23
N CYS A 138 -13.35 -11.72 13.70
CA CYS A 138 -13.69 -12.08 12.30
C CYS A 138 -15.17 -11.92 11.90
N GLU A 139 -16.05 -11.81 12.88
CA GLU A 139 -17.48 -11.49 12.69
C GLU A 139 -17.69 -10.03 12.21
N SER A 140 -16.68 -9.18 12.39
CA SER A 140 -16.69 -7.79 11.97
C SER A 140 -16.71 -7.70 10.44
N PRO A 141 -17.45 -6.73 9.86
CA PRO A 141 -17.52 -6.59 8.41
C PRO A 141 -16.12 -6.36 7.81
N PRO A 142 -15.73 -7.09 6.74
CA PRO A 142 -14.43 -6.90 6.15
C PRO A 142 -14.30 -5.50 5.54
N LEU A 143 -13.09 -4.98 5.52
CA LEU A 143 -12.75 -3.71 4.87
C LEU A 143 -12.45 -3.94 3.38
N LYS A 144 -13.35 -4.62 2.66
CA LYS A 144 -13.21 -4.96 1.24
C LYS A 144 -14.22 -4.19 0.37
N PRO A 145 -13.91 -3.94 -0.92
CA PRO A 145 -12.73 -4.42 -1.67
C PRO A 145 -11.46 -3.58 -1.47
N SER A 146 -11.54 -2.44 -0.78
CA SER A 146 -10.39 -1.65 -0.33
C SER A 146 -10.66 -0.97 1.02
N ASN A 147 -9.64 -0.72 1.83
CA ASN A 147 -9.80 0.07 3.04
C ASN A 147 -10.16 1.52 2.68
N TRP A 148 -9.61 2.04 1.58
CA TRP A 148 -9.95 3.35 1.07
C TRP A 148 -11.45 3.49 0.76
N GLU A 149 -12.06 2.55 0.05
CA GLU A 149 -13.48 2.66 -0.29
C GLU A 149 -14.41 2.37 0.89
N THR A 150 -13.92 1.67 1.92
CA THR A 150 -14.73 1.28 3.09
C THR A 150 -14.61 2.25 4.26
N ILE A 151 -13.39 2.66 4.60
CA ILE A 151 -13.09 3.52 5.77
C ILE A 151 -12.32 4.79 5.39
N GLY A 152 -12.01 5.00 4.11
CA GLY A 152 -11.41 6.24 3.63
C GLY A 152 -9.93 6.40 3.94
N CYS A 153 -9.21 5.36 4.32
CA CYS A 153 -7.76 5.39 4.55
C CYS A 153 -7.12 4.02 4.34
N SER A 154 -6.14 3.94 3.45
CA SER A 154 -5.38 2.70 3.19
C SER A 154 -4.29 2.44 4.23
N TYR A 155 -3.73 3.49 4.82
CA TYR A 155 -2.59 3.37 5.74
C TYR A 155 -3.04 3.09 7.19
N GLN A 156 -2.16 2.45 7.95
CA GLN A 156 -2.33 2.21 9.38
C GLN A 156 -1.32 3.03 10.17
N TYR A 157 -1.81 3.58 11.27
CA TYR A 157 -1.02 4.25 12.28
C TYR A 157 -0.54 3.23 13.31
N ASN A 158 0.73 3.32 13.73
CA ASN A 158 1.33 2.38 14.69
C ASN A 158 0.80 2.62 16.11
N ALA A 159 -0.46 2.24 16.32
CA ALA A 159 -1.24 2.46 17.52
C ALA A 159 -2.29 1.36 17.72
N GLY A 160 -2.83 1.26 18.94
CA GLY A 160 -3.83 0.25 19.30
C GLY A 160 -3.18 -1.05 19.80
N LEU A 161 -4.03 -2.04 20.17
CA LEU A 161 -3.58 -3.33 20.69
C LEU A 161 -2.58 -3.99 19.74
N LEU A 162 -1.29 -3.82 20.05
CA LEU A 162 -0.20 -4.52 19.41
C LEU A 162 -0.38 -6.02 19.65
N THR A 163 -0.90 -6.38 20.81
CA THR A 163 -1.04 -7.74 21.35
C THR A 163 -2.15 -8.58 20.75
N THR A 164 -3.01 -8.06 19.87
CA THR A 164 -4.02 -8.87 19.16
C THR A 164 -3.97 -8.66 17.66
N LEU A 165 -2.82 -9.00 17.08
CA LEU A 165 -2.70 -9.53 15.73
C LEU A 165 -3.04 -11.04 15.78
N SER A 166 -4.27 -11.39 16.17
CA SER A 166 -4.73 -12.75 16.52
C SER A 166 -4.10 -13.84 15.66
N GLY A 167 -3.02 -14.46 16.15
CA GLY A 167 -2.16 -15.37 15.39
C GLY A 167 -0.71 -15.47 15.86
N GLY A 168 -0.23 -14.54 16.70
CA GLY A 168 1.16 -14.49 17.19
C GLY A 168 1.83 -13.19 16.74
N GLY A 169 2.89 -12.75 17.41
CA GLY A 169 3.53 -11.50 16.97
C GLY A 169 4.82 -11.10 17.67
N PHE A 170 4.95 -11.43 18.96
CA PHE A 170 6.09 -10.99 19.76
C PHE A 170 6.62 -12.12 20.64
N ARG A 171 7.93 -12.30 20.63
CA ARG A 171 8.66 -13.19 21.53
C ARG A 171 8.76 -12.57 22.92
N THR A 172 8.82 -11.25 22.99
CA THR A 172 8.82 -10.48 24.24
C THR A 172 7.57 -9.60 24.28
N PRO A 173 6.80 -9.60 25.39
CA PRO A 173 5.62 -8.74 25.47
C PRO A 173 6.02 -7.26 25.32
N PRO A 174 5.21 -6.45 24.62
CA PRO A 174 5.43 -5.01 24.56
C PRO A 174 5.26 -4.37 25.94
N GLU A 175 6.10 -3.38 26.26
CA GLU A 175 6.00 -2.55 27.46
C GLU A 175 4.66 -1.80 27.50
N ASP A 176 4.20 -1.36 26.33
CA ASP A 176 2.88 -0.75 26.13
C ASP A 176 2.10 -1.54 25.08
N PRO A 177 1.22 -2.46 25.52
CA PRO A 177 0.49 -3.34 24.62
C PRO A 177 -0.66 -2.67 23.88
N ILE A 178 -1.12 -1.48 24.30
CA ILE A 178 -2.41 -0.92 23.89
C ILE A 178 -2.27 0.30 23.00
N ASP A 179 -1.31 1.19 23.22
CA ASP A 179 -1.33 2.48 22.51
C ASP A 179 -0.21 2.67 21.48
N GLY A 180 0.80 1.79 21.44
CA GLY A 180 1.86 1.90 20.45
C GLY A 180 2.56 3.25 20.56
N ILE A 181 2.47 4.14 19.57
CA ILE A 181 2.97 5.53 19.65
C ILE A 181 1.88 6.57 19.98
N ALA A 182 0.61 6.19 19.99
CA ALA A 182 -0.50 7.13 20.15
C ALA A 182 -0.48 7.89 21.47
N GLY A 183 -0.73 9.20 21.41
CA GLY A 183 -0.78 10.08 22.58
C GLY A 183 0.56 10.33 23.28
N LYS A 184 1.64 9.66 22.84
CA LYS A 184 2.97 9.78 23.45
C LYS A 184 3.66 11.04 22.99
N TYR A 185 4.59 11.51 23.81
CA TYR A 185 5.44 12.65 23.45
C TYR A 185 6.39 12.29 22.30
N GLU A 186 6.75 13.26 21.48
CA GLU A 186 7.66 13.11 20.33
C GLU A 186 8.98 12.42 20.71
N GLY A 187 9.52 12.72 21.89
CA GLY A 187 10.74 12.12 22.43
C GLY A 187 10.61 10.71 23.00
N TRP A 188 9.42 10.07 22.95
CA TRP A 188 9.21 8.74 23.54
C TRP A 188 9.85 7.60 22.75
N ALA A 189 9.93 7.73 21.42
CA ALA A 189 10.41 6.64 20.56
C ALA A 189 11.90 6.35 20.84
N PRO A 190 12.29 5.10 21.20
CA PRO A 190 13.66 4.77 21.59
C PRO A 190 14.70 4.97 20.48
N SER A 191 14.25 4.92 19.21
CA SER A 191 15.07 5.21 18.04
C SER A 191 14.17 5.73 16.93
N PRO A 192 13.96 7.06 16.81
CA PRO A 192 13.04 7.66 15.83
C PRO A 192 13.26 7.19 14.39
N VAL A 193 14.53 7.02 13.99
CA VAL A 193 14.95 6.53 12.66
C VAL A 193 14.63 5.05 12.39
N HIS A 194 14.22 4.29 13.39
CA HIS A 194 13.84 2.88 13.22
C HIS A 194 12.41 2.60 13.70
N TYR A 195 11.83 3.49 14.51
CA TYR A 195 10.48 3.30 15.03
C TYR A 195 9.44 3.61 13.95
N ILE A 196 8.59 2.64 13.65
CA ILE A 196 7.55 2.79 12.63
C ILE A 196 6.44 3.70 13.17
N LEU A 197 6.09 4.74 12.42
CA LEU A 197 5.02 5.68 12.75
C LEU A 197 3.73 5.32 12.02
N MET A 198 3.84 5.12 10.71
CA MET A 198 2.74 4.65 9.87
C MET A 198 3.25 3.62 8.89
N HIS A 199 2.35 2.79 8.41
CA HIS A 199 2.69 1.76 7.46
C HIS A 199 1.49 1.44 6.59
N GLU A 200 1.75 0.96 5.40
CA GLU A 200 0.74 0.11 4.77
C GLU A 200 0.62 -1.19 5.57
N PRO A 201 -0.60 -1.74 5.73
CA PRO A 201 -0.79 -2.96 6.50
C PRO A 201 0.10 -4.06 5.93
N PRO A 202 1.17 -4.46 6.66
CA PRO A 202 2.09 -5.44 6.15
C PRO A 202 1.37 -6.78 6.09
N ALA A 203 2.03 -7.75 5.47
CA ALA A 203 1.58 -9.10 5.67
C ALA A 203 1.71 -9.50 7.12
N ARG A 204 0.55 -9.78 7.68
CA ARG A 204 0.37 -10.12 9.08
C ARG A 204 -0.35 -11.44 9.16
N PRO A 205 0.04 -12.32 10.10
CA PRO A 205 -0.87 -13.38 10.51
C PRO A 205 -2.18 -12.74 10.97
N TYR A 206 -3.27 -13.32 10.51
CA TYR A 206 -4.62 -12.87 10.72
C TYR A 206 -5.47 -14.12 10.94
N GLY A 207 -6.07 -14.31 12.11
CA GLY A 207 -6.83 -15.53 12.39
C GLY A 207 -7.97 -15.29 13.36
N CYS A 208 -9.05 -16.04 13.18
CA CYS A 208 -10.19 -16.03 14.09
C CYS A 208 -9.84 -16.81 15.36
N ALA A 209 -10.40 -16.42 16.51
CA ALA A 209 -10.30 -17.24 17.71
C ALA A 209 -10.86 -18.64 17.42
N GLY A 210 -10.02 -19.68 17.48
CA GLY A 210 -10.39 -21.07 17.18
C GLY A 210 -10.18 -21.54 15.73
N GLY A 211 -9.68 -20.68 14.83
CA GLY A 211 -9.31 -21.04 13.45
C GLY A 211 -7.80 -21.19 13.24
N ALA A 212 -7.41 -21.78 12.10
CA ALA A 212 -6.02 -21.71 11.64
C ALA A 212 -5.64 -20.24 11.32
N PRO A 213 -4.37 -19.83 11.49
CA PRO A 213 -3.93 -18.52 11.03
C PRO A 213 -4.10 -18.41 9.52
N GLU A 214 -4.63 -17.29 9.05
CA GLU A 214 -4.60 -16.83 7.66
C GLU A 214 -3.56 -15.70 7.55
N TRP A 215 -3.24 -15.27 6.34
CA TRP A 215 -2.33 -14.16 6.05
C TRP A 215 -2.97 -13.23 5.04
N TYR A 216 -2.60 -11.96 5.06
CA TYR A 216 -3.11 -10.97 4.13
C TYR A 216 -1.95 -10.20 3.46
N GLN A 217 -1.99 -9.87 2.16
CA GLN A 217 -1.00 -9.03 1.45
C GLN A 217 -1.62 -8.01 0.47
N TRP A 218 -1.21 -6.73 0.56
CA TRP A 218 -1.71 -5.66 -0.31
C TRP A 218 -0.78 -5.42 -1.53
N HIS A 219 0.54 -5.54 -1.34
CA HIS A 219 1.57 -5.18 -2.32
C HIS A 219 2.36 -6.37 -2.86
N TYR A 220 2.78 -6.36 -4.14
CA TYR A 220 3.66 -7.36 -4.80
C TYR A 220 3.09 -8.76 -5.12
N GLY A 221 1.77 -8.91 -5.24
CA GLY A 221 1.13 -10.14 -5.74
C GLY A 221 0.22 -9.92 -6.97
N GLN A 222 0.24 -10.85 -7.93
CA GLN A 222 -0.91 -11.15 -8.79
C GLN A 222 -1.76 -12.20 -8.08
N GLY A 223 -3.09 -12.07 -8.13
CA GLY A 223 -4.01 -12.98 -7.43
C GLY A 223 -4.56 -12.42 -6.11
N ASN A 224 -5.09 -13.31 -5.27
CA ASN A 224 -5.74 -12.97 -4.00
C ASN A 224 -4.75 -12.37 -2.99
N SER A 225 -5.26 -11.44 -2.19
CA SER A 225 -4.53 -10.84 -1.09
C SER A 225 -4.57 -11.70 0.17
N ASP A 226 -5.64 -12.45 0.39
CA ASP A 226 -5.77 -13.37 1.52
C ASP A 226 -5.15 -14.72 1.14
N ILE A 227 -4.37 -15.27 2.05
CA ILE A 227 -3.53 -16.45 1.86
C ILE A 227 -3.77 -17.37 3.05
N ASP A 228 -4.12 -18.63 2.81
CA ASP A 228 -4.44 -19.59 3.88
C ASP A 228 -3.22 -20.44 4.33
N ASP A 229 -2.13 -20.45 3.55
CA ASP A 229 -0.86 -21.14 3.87
C ASP A 229 0.32 -20.23 3.50
N PRO A 230 1.24 -19.91 4.43
CA PRO A 230 2.36 -19.00 4.17
C PRO A 230 3.36 -19.61 3.18
N LYS A 231 3.37 -20.92 2.98
CA LYS A 231 4.16 -21.58 1.93
C LYS A 231 3.60 -21.34 0.53
N SER A 232 2.30 -21.07 0.43
CA SER A 232 1.65 -20.70 -0.83
C SER A 232 1.79 -19.20 -1.15
N ALA A 233 2.35 -18.44 -0.21
CA ALA A 233 2.48 -17.00 -0.29
C ALA A 233 3.47 -16.56 -1.39
N PRO A 234 3.24 -15.40 -2.04
CA PRO A 234 4.19 -14.84 -3.00
C PRO A 234 5.59 -14.69 -2.39
N PRO A 235 6.68 -14.83 -3.16
CA PRO A 235 8.05 -14.80 -2.60
C PRO A 235 8.45 -13.43 -2.01
N PHE A 236 7.71 -12.37 -2.32
CA PHE A 236 8.08 -10.99 -2.08
C PHE A 236 6.98 -10.22 -1.37
N PHE A 237 7.26 -9.86 -0.12
CA PHE A 237 6.38 -9.11 0.77
C PHE A 237 7.03 -7.79 1.13
N TYR A 238 6.64 -6.73 0.42
CA TYR A 238 7.20 -5.41 0.64
C TYR A 238 6.11 -4.42 0.96
N SER A 239 6.31 -3.62 2.01
CA SER A 239 5.39 -2.55 2.42
C SER A 239 6.17 -1.24 2.61
N PRO A 240 5.74 -0.14 1.98
CA PRO A 240 6.09 1.21 2.40
C PRO A 240 5.77 1.46 3.87
N VAL A 241 6.75 2.05 4.56
CA VAL A 241 6.66 2.45 5.96
C VAL A 241 7.16 3.88 6.11
N LEU A 242 6.56 4.59 7.06
CA LEU A 242 6.97 5.89 7.56
C LEU A 242 7.54 5.69 8.96
N PHE A 243 8.70 6.28 9.22
CA PHE A 243 9.34 6.27 10.51
C PHE A 243 9.10 7.57 11.27
N VAL A 244 9.37 7.54 12.57
CA VAL A 244 9.09 8.64 13.50
C VAL A 244 9.88 9.91 13.17
N ASP A 245 11.09 9.79 12.64
CA ASP A 245 11.89 10.91 12.15
C ASP A 245 11.40 11.49 10.79
N GLY A 246 10.34 10.92 10.23
CA GLY A 246 9.68 11.40 9.01
C GLY A 246 10.22 10.82 7.70
N HIS A 247 11.30 10.04 7.72
CA HIS A 247 11.74 9.35 6.51
C HIS A 247 10.84 8.13 6.22
N THR A 248 10.88 7.69 4.97
CA THR A 248 10.11 6.53 4.49
C THR A 248 11.01 5.53 3.83
N ALA A 249 10.76 4.24 4.05
CA ALA A 249 11.45 3.16 3.36
C ALA A 249 10.47 2.09 2.89
N VAL A 250 10.97 1.15 2.08
CA VAL A 250 10.24 -0.08 1.77
C VAL A 250 10.82 -1.18 2.64
N HIS A 251 9.97 -1.77 3.45
CA HIS A 251 10.35 -2.84 4.34
C HIS A 251 10.03 -4.20 3.71
N ASN A 252 10.94 -5.18 3.87
CA ASN A 252 10.78 -6.55 3.39
C ASN A 252 10.26 -7.49 4.50
N PHE A 253 8.96 -7.76 4.49
CA PHE A 253 8.28 -8.71 5.37
C PHE A 253 8.40 -10.17 4.90
N SER A 254 9.11 -10.49 3.80
CA SER A 254 9.22 -11.88 3.33
C SER A 254 9.85 -12.79 4.39
N LYS A 255 10.82 -12.28 5.16
CA LYS A 255 11.46 -13.04 6.25
C LYS A 255 10.48 -13.36 7.38
N ALA A 256 9.60 -12.41 7.69
CA ALA A 256 8.53 -12.57 8.67
C ALA A 256 7.60 -13.74 8.33
N LEU A 257 7.46 -14.12 7.05
CA LEU A 257 6.60 -15.24 6.63
C LEU A 257 7.35 -16.55 6.40
N ALA A 258 8.57 -16.45 5.85
CA ALA A 258 9.34 -17.62 5.46
C ALA A 258 10.19 -18.22 6.59
N THR A 259 10.55 -17.42 7.61
CA THR A 259 11.54 -17.81 8.64
C THR A 259 10.95 -17.86 10.04
N ASP A 260 10.18 -16.84 10.45
CA ASP A 260 9.57 -16.79 11.79
C ASP A 260 8.13 -16.24 11.73
N PRO A 261 7.17 -17.01 11.15
CA PRO A 261 5.78 -16.59 10.96
C PRO A 261 5.01 -16.31 12.24
N TYR A 262 5.53 -16.77 13.39
CA TYR A 262 4.88 -16.57 14.69
C TYR A 262 5.36 -15.30 15.40
N TYR A 263 6.53 -14.74 15.02
CA TYR A 263 7.10 -13.53 15.62
C TYR A 263 7.61 -12.51 14.58
N PRO A 264 6.77 -12.09 13.61
CA PRO A 264 7.20 -11.24 12.49
C PRO A 264 7.55 -9.79 12.87
N TYR A 265 7.26 -9.34 14.09
CA TYR A 265 7.39 -7.94 14.51
C TYR A 265 8.54 -7.67 15.46
N GLU A 266 9.39 -8.67 15.71
CA GLU A 266 10.55 -8.49 16.57
C GLU A 266 11.42 -7.30 16.11
N PRO A 267 11.89 -6.47 17.05
CA PRO A 267 12.77 -5.35 16.72
C PRO A 267 14.03 -5.86 16.00
N THR A 268 14.44 -5.14 14.98
CA THR A 268 15.70 -5.39 14.26
C THR A 268 16.52 -4.12 14.22
N LYS A 269 17.72 -4.20 13.65
CA LYS A 269 18.54 -3.02 13.35
C LYS A 269 17.89 -2.07 12.32
N ASP A 270 16.91 -2.55 11.55
CA ASP A 270 16.31 -1.81 10.44
C ASP A 270 14.93 -1.24 10.82
N TRP A 271 14.30 -1.74 11.89
CA TRP A 271 12.95 -1.32 12.30
C TRP A 271 12.59 -1.71 13.74
N ILE A 272 11.67 -0.95 14.32
CA ILE A 272 11.08 -1.16 15.64
C ILE A 272 9.57 -0.92 15.53
N TRP A 273 8.77 -1.93 15.88
CA TRP A 273 7.31 -1.84 15.96
C TRP A 273 6.83 -1.42 17.35
N TYR A 274 7.53 -1.90 18.36
CA TYR A 274 7.16 -1.80 19.76
C TYR A 274 8.41 -1.73 20.63
N LYS A 275 8.26 -1.22 21.86
CA LYS A 275 9.30 -1.30 22.88
C LYS A 275 9.11 -2.58 23.69
N PRO A 276 10.06 -3.53 23.68
CA PRO A 276 9.94 -4.75 24.47
C PRO A 276 10.00 -4.44 25.96
N ALA A 277 9.18 -5.12 26.76
CA ALA A 277 9.26 -5.02 28.22
C ALA A 277 10.64 -5.46 28.71
N SER A 278 11.18 -4.76 29.71
CA SER A 278 12.43 -5.18 30.36
C SER A 278 12.26 -6.57 30.98
N PRO A 279 13.27 -7.46 30.94
CA PRO A 279 13.21 -8.73 31.66
C PRO A 279 12.93 -8.44 33.13
N GLN A 280 11.85 -8.99 33.69
CA GLN A 280 11.62 -8.89 35.13
C GLN A 280 12.85 -9.51 35.81
N ALA A 281 13.54 -8.74 36.65
CA ALA A 281 14.54 -9.29 37.54
C ALA A 281 13.84 -10.36 38.37
N GLY A 282 14.20 -11.63 38.15
CA GLY A 282 13.67 -12.74 38.94
C GLY A 282 13.90 -12.49 40.43
N PRO A 283 13.13 -13.13 41.32
CA PRO A 283 13.35 -13.00 42.75
C PRO A 283 14.83 -13.29 43.03
N LYS A 284 15.51 -12.33 43.67
CA LYS A 284 16.84 -12.57 44.22
C LYS A 284 16.67 -13.68 45.26
N ASN A 285 17.09 -14.89 44.92
CA ASN A 285 17.28 -15.96 45.90
C ASN A 285 18.35 -15.56 46.91
#